data_AF-A0AAV2J9B1-F1
#
_entry.id   AF-A0AAV2J9B1-F1
#
_cell.length_a   1.000
_cell.length_b   1.000
_cell.length_c   1.000
_cell.angle_alpha   90.00
_cell.angle_beta   90.00
_cell.angle_gamma   90.00
#
_symmetry.space_group_name_H-M   'P 1'
#
loop_
_entity.id
_entity.type
_entity.pdbx_description
1 polymer ?
#
loop_
_entity_poly.entity_id
_entity_poly.type
_entity_poly.pdbx_seq_one_letter_code
_entity_poly.pdbx_strand_id
1 'polypeptide(L)'
;MNHGVEGSVVVTLTGSDSAKVTEVALVEAQGTNSVSGTVKAQEGSYMVHFSTIPAGQFVVRVKGTKDSSVFQRQSSTSFTSSNLTISASADSLLTPGTPFVVPFSVSSAEVGVNITIRVTNNRGFASTFPSVLMIDSGNSTNGTVTLSAPLNTRSGSDVTLTIEAETPTGDDNFVVQRFAVLYIAFGHRFWL
;
A
#
# COMPACT_ATOMS: atom_id res chain seq x y z
N MET A 1 4.21 11.22 -25.73
CA MET A 1 5.35 10.50 -25.12
C MET A 1 4.88 10.05 -23.75
N ASN A 2 4.82 8.74 -23.50
CA ASN A 2 4.30 8.19 -22.24
C ASN A 2 5.40 8.34 -21.17
N HIS A 3 5.19 9.21 -20.18
CA HIS A 3 6.11 9.38 -19.05
C HIS A 3 5.67 8.46 -17.89
N GLY A 4 5.55 7.16 -18.15
CA GLY A 4 5.21 6.21 -17.09
C GLY A 4 6.42 5.96 -16.19
N VAL A 5 6.19 5.97 -14.89
CA VAL A 5 7.20 5.63 -13.87
C VAL A 5 7.53 4.14 -13.98
N GLU A 6 8.74 3.75 -13.59
CA GLU A 6 9.09 2.32 -13.46
C GLU A 6 8.33 1.68 -12.30
N GLY A 7 8.06 0.39 -12.39
CA GLY A 7 7.39 -0.35 -11.32
C GLY A 7 7.78 -1.81 -11.29
N SER A 8 7.50 -2.48 -10.17
CA SER A 8 7.78 -3.90 -10.01
C SER A 8 6.56 -4.62 -9.44
N VAL A 9 6.38 -5.87 -9.86
CA VAL A 9 5.34 -6.78 -9.36
C VAL A 9 6.00 -8.07 -8.90
N VAL A 10 5.58 -8.58 -7.75
CA VAL A 10 5.95 -9.93 -7.30
C VAL A 10 4.84 -10.89 -7.69
N VAL A 11 5.21 -11.97 -8.37
CA VAL A 11 4.31 -13.04 -8.79
C VAL A 11 4.70 -14.33 -8.06
N THR A 12 3.75 -14.90 -7.33
CA THR A 12 3.92 -16.20 -6.66
C THR A 12 3.00 -17.22 -7.33
N LEU A 13 3.56 -18.37 -7.71
CA LEU A 13 2.77 -19.50 -8.20
C LEU A 13 2.40 -20.40 -7.02
N THR A 14 1.13 -20.78 -6.92
CA THR A 14 0.62 -21.68 -5.89
C THR A 14 -0.03 -22.91 -6.53
N GLY A 15 0.10 -24.07 -5.88
CA GLY A 15 -0.56 -25.32 -6.32
C GLY A 15 0.18 -26.10 -7.42
N SER A 16 1.45 -25.76 -7.70
CA SER A 16 2.28 -26.52 -8.63
C SER A 16 3.77 -26.19 -8.46
N ASP A 17 4.59 -27.20 -8.19
CA ASP A 17 6.05 -27.02 -8.06
C ASP A 17 6.77 -27.05 -9.42
N SER A 18 6.15 -27.63 -10.46
CA SER A 18 6.70 -27.71 -11.82
C SER A 18 6.35 -26.51 -12.71
N ALA A 19 5.48 -25.60 -12.26
CA ALA A 19 5.00 -24.50 -13.10
C ALA A 19 6.02 -23.35 -13.16
N LYS A 20 6.15 -22.75 -14.34
CA LYS A 20 7.07 -21.63 -14.60
C LYS A 20 6.35 -20.43 -15.19
N VAL A 21 6.66 -19.24 -14.69
CA VAL A 21 6.23 -17.98 -15.32
C VAL A 21 7.15 -17.68 -16.50
N THR A 22 6.57 -17.39 -17.66
CA THR A 22 7.33 -17.09 -18.89
C THR A 22 7.14 -15.65 -19.36
N GLU A 23 5.97 -15.05 -19.11
CA GLU A 23 5.66 -13.67 -19.48
C GLU A 23 4.78 -13.07 -18.39
N VAL A 24 5.08 -11.82 -18.03
CA VAL A 24 4.14 -10.98 -17.28
C VAL A 24 4.05 -9.65 -17.99
N ALA A 25 2.83 -9.18 -18.24
CA ALA A 25 2.56 -7.97 -18.98
C ALA A 25 1.47 -7.13 -18.30
N LEU A 26 1.59 -5.81 -18.41
CA LEU A 26 0.52 -4.86 -18.11
C LEU A 26 -0.27 -4.64 -19.39
N VAL A 27 -1.55 -4.97 -19.38
CA VAL A 27 -2.43 -4.88 -20.57
C VAL A 27 -3.43 -3.77 -20.33
N GLU A 28 -3.47 -2.76 -21.21
CA GLU A 28 -4.43 -1.66 -21.10
C GLU A 28 -5.86 -2.17 -21.31
N ALA A 29 -6.85 -1.51 -20.70
CA ALA A 29 -8.25 -1.96 -20.69
C ALA A 29 -8.87 -2.17 -22.08
N GLN A 30 -8.40 -1.44 -23.11
CA GLN A 30 -8.85 -1.65 -24.50
C GLN A 30 -8.11 -2.77 -25.24
N GLY A 31 -7.15 -3.44 -24.59
CA GLY A 31 -6.42 -4.61 -25.10
C GLY A 31 -5.46 -4.33 -26.26
N THR A 32 -5.41 -3.10 -26.76
CA THR A 32 -4.60 -2.71 -27.92
C THR A 32 -3.12 -2.56 -27.59
N ASN A 33 -2.79 -2.25 -26.33
CA ASN A 33 -1.42 -2.03 -25.88
C ASN A 33 -1.09 -2.93 -24.70
N SER A 34 0.14 -3.45 -24.68
CA SER A 34 0.68 -4.15 -23.53
C SER A 34 2.15 -3.82 -23.30
N VAL A 35 2.54 -3.64 -22.04
CA VAL A 35 3.92 -3.47 -21.62
C VAL A 35 4.42 -4.78 -21.02
N SER A 36 5.40 -5.41 -21.68
CA SER A 36 6.02 -6.63 -21.18
C SER A 36 7.03 -6.30 -20.08
N GLY A 37 6.99 -7.07 -18.99
CA GLY A 37 7.93 -6.97 -17.89
C GLY A 37 9.13 -7.89 -18.05
N THR A 38 10.25 -7.52 -17.46
CA THR A 38 11.43 -8.37 -17.33
C THR A 38 11.26 -9.27 -16.11
N VAL A 39 11.06 -10.56 -16.34
CA VAL A 39 10.84 -11.57 -15.29
C VAL A 39 12.17 -12.08 -14.74
N LYS A 40 12.37 -11.99 -13.43
CA LYS A 40 13.49 -12.59 -12.70
C LYS A 40 12.96 -13.59 -11.67
N ALA A 41 13.33 -14.85 -11.80
CA ALA A 41 13.00 -15.86 -10.80
C ALA A 41 13.74 -15.59 -9.49
N GLN A 42 13.04 -15.80 -8.37
CA GLN A 42 13.53 -15.75 -7.00
C GLN A 42 13.07 -17.01 -6.25
N GLU A 43 13.53 -17.20 -5.02
CA GLU A 43 13.08 -18.34 -4.21
C GLU A 43 11.56 -18.26 -3.97
N GLY A 44 10.82 -19.23 -4.52
CA GLY A 44 9.36 -19.32 -4.39
C GLY A 44 8.53 -18.27 -5.14
N SER A 45 9.17 -17.34 -5.89
CA SER A 45 8.45 -16.23 -6.56
C SER A 45 9.18 -15.70 -7.79
N TYR A 46 8.58 -14.73 -8.47
CA TYR A 46 9.16 -14.02 -9.60
C TYR A 46 9.04 -12.52 -9.36
N MET A 47 10.18 -11.81 -9.40
CA MET A 47 10.20 -10.36 -9.44
C MET A 47 10.14 -9.90 -10.89
N VAL A 48 9.10 -9.15 -11.23
CA VAL A 48 8.88 -8.62 -12.58
C VAL A 48 9.07 -7.13 -12.56
N HIS A 49 10.00 -6.64 -13.36
CA HIS A 49 10.26 -5.21 -13.49
C HIS A 49 9.67 -4.67 -14.80
N PHE A 50 9.00 -3.52 -14.73
CA PHE A 50 8.45 -2.79 -15.86
C PHE A 50 9.16 -1.44 -15.96
N SER A 51 9.73 -1.15 -17.12
CA SER A 51 10.38 0.14 -17.40
C SER A 51 9.38 1.30 -17.50
N THR A 52 8.09 1.00 -17.60
CA THR A 52 7.02 1.99 -17.76
C THR A 52 5.70 1.37 -17.33
N ILE A 53 4.97 2.03 -16.43
CA ILE A 53 3.59 1.68 -16.09
C ILE A 53 2.62 2.43 -17.03
N PRO A 54 1.57 1.79 -17.58
CA PRO A 54 0.55 2.48 -18.35
C PRO A 54 -0.14 3.58 -17.54
N ALA A 55 -0.35 4.75 -18.17
CA ALA A 55 -1.05 5.87 -17.53
C ALA A 55 -2.56 5.62 -17.40
N GLY A 56 -3.13 4.88 -18.36
CA GLY A 56 -4.54 4.47 -18.32
C GLY A 56 -4.75 3.21 -17.49
N GLN A 57 -6.01 2.84 -17.31
CA GLN A 57 -6.38 1.62 -16.60
C GLN A 57 -5.78 0.37 -17.28
N PHE A 58 -5.15 -0.51 -16.50
CA PHE A 58 -4.51 -1.73 -16.97
C PHE A 58 -4.80 -2.93 -16.05
N VAL A 59 -4.57 -4.13 -16.56
CA VAL A 59 -4.63 -5.40 -15.82
C VAL A 59 -3.29 -6.11 -15.89
N VAL A 60 -2.99 -6.95 -14.90
CA VAL A 60 -1.79 -7.78 -14.90
C VAL A 60 -2.12 -9.12 -15.56
N ARG A 61 -1.44 -9.43 -16.66
CA ARG A 61 -1.53 -10.73 -17.34
C ARG A 61 -0.26 -11.54 -17.06
N VAL A 62 -0.44 -12.78 -16.64
CA VAL A 62 0.64 -13.76 -16.42
C VAL A 62 0.44 -14.91 -17.39
N LYS A 63 1.50 -15.27 -18.11
CA LYS A 63 1.58 -16.53 -18.86
C LYS A 63 2.69 -17.40 -18.30
N GLY A 64 2.50 -18.69 -18.46
CA GLY A 64 3.49 -19.66 -18.03
C GLY A 64 3.26 -21.01 -18.65
N THR A 65 4.12 -21.94 -18.24
CA THR A 65 4.03 -23.34 -18.61
C THR A 65 3.90 -24.19 -17.36
N LYS A 66 3.14 -25.27 -17.46
CA LYS A 66 3.13 -26.36 -16.50
C LYS A 66 3.29 -27.64 -17.29
N ASP A 67 4.43 -28.31 -17.08
CA ASP A 67 4.85 -29.47 -17.85
C ASP A 67 4.90 -29.13 -19.36
N SER A 68 3.92 -29.56 -20.14
CA SER A 68 3.77 -29.21 -21.58
C SER A 68 2.55 -28.34 -21.90
N SER A 69 1.76 -27.98 -20.89
CA SER A 69 0.57 -27.12 -21.05
C SER A 69 0.94 -25.66 -20.82
N VAL A 70 0.42 -24.78 -21.66
CA VAL A 70 0.49 -23.33 -21.44
C VAL A 70 -0.69 -22.88 -20.59
N PHE A 71 -0.46 -21.91 -19.71
CA PHE A 71 -1.53 -21.25 -18.98
C PHE A 71 -1.44 -19.74 -19.14
N GLN A 72 -2.60 -19.10 -19.00
CA GLN A 72 -2.73 -17.66 -18.90
C GLN A 72 -3.68 -17.33 -17.74
N ARG A 73 -3.32 -16.31 -16.96
CA ARG A 73 -4.14 -15.72 -15.90
C ARG A 73 -4.12 -14.20 -16.05
N GLN A 74 -5.20 -13.57 -15.63
CA GLN A 74 -5.33 -12.13 -15.60
C GLN A 74 -5.87 -11.72 -14.22
N SER A 75 -5.42 -10.58 -13.71
CA SER A 75 -6.00 -10.00 -12.50
C SER A 75 -7.49 -9.78 -12.67
N SER A 76 -8.26 -10.05 -11.61
CA SER A 76 -9.71 -9.79 -11.58
C SER A 76 -10.02 -8.30 -11.42
N THR A 77 -9.07 -7.52 -10.91
CA THR A 77 -9.14 -6.07 -10.78
C THR A 77 -8.22 -5.40 -11.79
N SER A 78 -8.58 -4.18 -12.16
CA SER A 78 -7.75 -3.26 -12.91
C SER A 78 -7.05 -2.28 -11.99
N PHE A 79 -5.98 -1.67 -12.49
CA PHE A 79 -5.11 -0.74 -11.79
C PHE A 79 -4.93 0.52 -12.63
N THR A 80 -4.64 1.64 -11.96
CA THR A 80 -4.27 2.91 -12.60
C THR A 80 -3.07 3.45 -11.85
N SER A 81 -2.12 4.09 -12.54
CA SER A 81 -1.01 4.77 -11.88
C SER A 81 -1.51 6.03 -11.15
N SER A 82 -1.01 6.26 -9.94
CA SER A 82 -1.28 7.49 -9.19
C SER A 82 -0.09 8.44 -9.24
N ASN A 83 -0.36 9.74 -9.34
CA ASN A 83 0.61 10.81 -9.15
C ASN A 83 0.73 11.23 -7.68
N LEU A 84 -0.12 10.68 -6.81
CA LEU A 84 0.01 10.80 -5.36
C LEU A 84 0.98 9.77 -4.81
N THR A 85 1.88 10.21 -3.95
CA THR A 85 2.67 9.34 -3.09
C THR A 85 2.32 9.64 -1.65
N ILE A 86 2.04 8.60 -0.88
CA ILE A 86 1.81 8.69 0.56
C ILE A 86 2.75 7.76 1.28
N SER A 87 3.34 8.24 2.37
CA SER A 87 4.21 7.44 3.22
C SER A 87 3.89 7.70 4.68
N ALA A 88 4.02 6.66 5.51
CA ALA A 88 3.84 6.76 6.95
C ALA A 88 4.85 5.84 7.62
N SER A 89 5.35 6.26 8.78
CA SER A 89 6.21 5.43 9.61
C SER A 89 5.94 5.73 11.08
N ALA A 90 5.96 4.69 11.90
CA ALA A 90 5.87 4.84 13.34
C ALA A 90 6.63 3.70 14.01
N ASP A 91 7.69 4.07 14.73
CA ASP A 91 8.65 3.13 15.31
C ASP A 91 8.33 2.82 16.77
N SER A 92 7.06 2.51 17.07
CA SER A 92 6.63 2.23 18.43
C SER A 92 5.44 1.29 18.53
N LEU A 93 5.28 0.73 19.73
CA LEU A 93 4.14 -0.12 20.08
C LEU A 93 2.97 0.72 20.55
N LEU A 94 1.77 0.28 20.20
CA LEU A 94 0.54 0.95 20.64
C LEU A 94 0.27 0.54 22.10
N THR A 95 0.33 1.51 23.02
CA THR A 95 -0.01 1.28 24.44
C THR A 95 -1.46 1.70 24.71
N PRO A 96 -2.30 0.83 25.33
CA PRO A 96 -3.66 1.19 25.69
C PRO A 96 -3.74 2.43 26.60
N GLY A 97 -4.72 3.30 26.35
CA GLY A 97 -4.97 4.51 27.15
C GLY A 97 -4.00 5.67 26.90
N THR A 98 -2.98 5.50 26.07
CA THR A 98 -2.05 6.58 25.68
C THR A 98 -2.26 6.95 24.21
N PRO A 99 -2.26 8.25 23.85
CA PRO A 99 -2.26 8.66 22.45
C PRO A 99 -1.05 8.10 21.70
N PHE A 100 -1.30 7.45 20.57
CA PHE A 100 -0.30 6.89 19.69
C PHE A 100 -0.22 7.68 18.39
N VAL A 101 0.97 8.17 18.04
CA VAL A 101 1.16 9.16 16.97
C VAL A 101 1.82 8.51 15.76
N VAL A 102 1.19 8.66 14.60
CA VAL A 102 1.69 8.17 13.31
C VAL A 102 1.86 9.36 12.37
N PRO A 103 3.10 9.85 12.17
CA PRO A 103 3.37 10.86 11.15
C PRO A 103 3.23 10.23 9.75
N PHE A 104 2.77 11.04 8.81
CA PHE A 104 2.72 10.69 7.41
C PHE A 104 3.04 11.91 6.53
N SER A 105 3.46 11.65 5.31
CA SER A 105 3.66 12.66 4.27
C SER A 105 2.89 12.28 3.02
N VAL A 106 2.41 13.31 2.31
CA VAL A 106 1.76 13.18 1.02
C VAL A 106 2.48 14.09 0.05
N SER A 107 2.89 13.56 -1.10
CA SER A 107 3.43 14.35 -2.21
C SER A 107 2.62 14.16 -3.48
N SER A 108 2.49 15.23 -4.25
CA SER A 108 1.78 15.26 -5.53
C SER A 108 2.55 16.11 -6.53
N ALA A 109 2.40 15.82 -7.82
CA ALA A 109 2.83 16.71 -8.89
C ALA A 109 1.90 17.95 -9.01
N GLU A 110 0.67 17.86 -8.50
CA GLU A 110 -0.29 18.96 -8.48
C GLU A 110 0.03 19.92 -7.32
N VAL A 111 0.19 21.21 -7.64
CA VAL A 111 0.52 22.27 -6.67
C VAL A 111 -0.72 23.13 -6.40
N GLY A 112 -0.89 23.58 -5.17
CA GLY A 112 -2.01 24.45 -4.78
C GLY A 112 -3.34 23.71 -4.68
N VAL A 113 -3.30 22.39 -4.50
CA VAL A 113 -4.48 21.54 -4.37
C VAL A 113 -4.71 21.10 -2.92
N ASN A 114 -5.97 20.94 -2.58
CA ASN A 114 -6.41 20.37 -1.31
C ASN A 114 -6.57 18.86 -1.46
N ILE A 115 -5.77 18.11 -0.71
CA ILE A 115 -5.85 16.66 -0.64
C ILE A 115 -6.81 16.27 0.47
N THR A 116 -7.80 15.44 0.16
CA THR A 116 -8.70 14.84 1.15
C THR A 116 -8.00 13.67 1.79
N ILE A 117 -8.02 13.60 3.12
CA ILE A 117 -7.42 12.52 3.90
C ILE A 117 -8.52 11.71 4.57
N ARG A 118 -8.45 10.38 4.41
CA ARG A 118 -9.31 9.43 5.11
C ARG A 118 -8.45 8.48 5.92
N VAL A 119 -8.89 8.19 7.15
CA VAL A 119 -8.17 7.29 8.04
C VAL A 119 -9.14 6.26 8.61
N THR A 120 -8.80 4.99 8.46
CA THR A 120 -9.57 3.88 9.02
C THR A 120 -8.66 2.93 9.78
N ASN A 121 -9.21 2.24 10.78
CA ASN A 121 -8.51 1.15 11.43
C ASN A 121 -9.45 -0.03 11.70
N ASN A 122 -8.91 -1.25 11.62
CA ASN A 122 -9.69 -2.49 11.74
C ASN A 122 -10.27 -2.75 13.15
N ARG A 123 -9.87 -1.97 14.16
CA ARG A 123 -10.36 -2.10 15.54
C ARG A 123 -11.42 -1.07 15.92
N GLY A 124 -11.69 -0.09 15.04
CA GLY A 124 -12.57 1.04 15.36
C GLY A 124 -12.06 1.91 16.50
N PHE A 125 -10.74 1.93 16.76
CA PHE A 125 -10.14 2.85 17.72
C PHE A 125 -10.35 4.29 17.28
N ALA A 126 -10.55 5.19 18.25
CA ALA A 126 -10.70 6.60 17.95
C ALA A 126 -9.42 7.14 17.30
N SER A 127 -9.58 7.88 16.21
CA SER A 127 -8.49 8.54 15.51
C SER A 127 -8.80 10.02 15.30
N THR A 128 -7.77 10.86 15.45
CA THR A 128 -7.81 12.27 15.06
C THR A 128 -6.74 12.53 14.02
N PHE A 129 -7.09 13.26 12.95
CA PHE A 129 -6.24 13.50 11.81
C PHE A 129 -6.73 14.76 11.05
N PRO A 130 -5.88 15.42 10.26
CA PRO A 130 -6.32 16.47 9.36
C PRO A 130 -7.16 15.85 8.24
N SER A 131 -8.40 16.30 8.05
CA SER A 131 -9.26 15.82 6.95
C SER A 131 -8.86 16.38 5.59
N VAL A 132 -8.12 17.50 5.59
CA VAL A 132 -7.61 18.17 4.39
C VAL A 132 -6.18 18.62 4.63
N LEU A 133 -5.31 18.40 3.66
CA LEU A 133 -3.95 18.93 3.62
C LEU A 133 -3.73 19.70 2.31
N MET A 134 -3.05 20.84 2.40
CA MET A 134 -2.71 21.64 1.22
C MET A 134 -1.29 21.28 0.76
N ILE A 135 -1.13 21.04 -0.55
CA ILE A 135 0.20 20.90 -1.18
C ILE A 135 0.65 22.30 -1.59
N ASP A 136 1.45 22.95 -0.75
CA ASP A 136 2.11 24.21 -1.05
C ASP A 136 3.27 24.00 -2.05
N SER A 137 3.99 25.07 -2.41
CA SER A 137 5.06 25.11 -3.41
C SER A 137 6.29 24.21 -3.13
N GLY A 138 6.20 23.26 -2.19
CA GLY A 138 7.21 22.26 -1.83
C GLY A 138 6.92 20.82 -2.27
N ASN A 139 5.89 20.59 -3.09
CA ASN A 139 5.45 19.28 -3.65
C ASN A 139 5.05 18.20 -2.62
N SER A 140 5.22 18.45 -1.32
CA SER A 140 4.90 17.52 -0.24
C SER A 140 4.37 18.28 0.97
N THR A 141 3.47 17.63 1.72
CA THR A 141 2.89 18.14 2.95
C THR A 141 2.83 17.03 3.98
N ASN A 142 2.88 17.38 5.27
CA ASN A 142 2.91 16.42 6.37
C ASN A 142 1.60 16.47 7.14
N GLY A 143 1.20 15.30 7.62
CA GLY A 143 0.08 15.15 8.53
C GLY A 143 0.42 14.18 9.65
N THR A 144 -0.47 14.13 10.63
CA THR A 144 -0.32 13.25 11.78
C THR A 144 -1.66 12.61 12.09
N VAL A 145 -1.64 11.28 12.25
CA VAL A 145 -2.76 10.54 12.84
C VAL A 145 -2.45 10.29 14.30
N THR A 146 -3.40 10.60 15.19
CA THR A 146 -3.34 10.16 16.59
C THR A 146 -4.40 9.11 16.82
N LEU A 147 -3.97 7.90 17.18
CA LEU A 147 -4.80 6.75 17.52
C LEU A 147 -4.91 6.61 19.03
N SER A 148 -6.09 6.29 19.53
CA SER A 148 -6.34 6.02 20.95
C SER A 148 -7.01 4.66 21.13
N ALA A 149 -6.25 3.67 21.61
CA ALA A 149 -6.81 2.39 22.00
C ALA A 149 -7.42 2.47 23.41
N PRO A 150 -8.63 1.93 23.64
CA PRO A 150 -9.24 1.84 24.96
C PRO A 150 -8.34 1.10 25.97
N LEU A 151 -8.40 1.47 27.26
CA LEU A 151 -7.60 0.86 28.33
C LEU A 151 -7.77 -0.66 28.46
N ASN A 152 -8.95 -1.18 28.12
CA ASN A 152 -9.26 -2.60 28.14
C ASN A 152 -8.81 -3.36 26.87
N THR A 153 -8.09 -2.70 25.96
CA THR A 153 -7.57 -3.36 24.76
C THR A 153 -6.56 -4.43 25.16
N ARG A 154 -6.80 -5.66 24.74
CA ARG A 154 -5.96 -6.81 25.08
C ARG A 154 -4.58 -6.68 24.42
N SER A 155 -3.53 -6.90 25.22
CA SER A 155 -2.15 -7.04 24.73
C SER A 155 -2.03 -8.20 23.72
N GLY A 156 -1.21 -7.99 22.69
CA GLY A 156 -1.07 -8.90 21.54
C GLY A 156 -2.15 -8.72 20.46
N SER A 157 -3.02 -7.72 20.58
CA SER A 157 -3.97 -7.39 19.50
C SER A 157 -3.23 -6.72 18.34
N ASP A 158 -3.50 -7.15 17.11
CA ASP A 158 -3.03 -6.45 15.91
C ASP A 158 -3.99 -5.32 15.51
N VAL A 159 -3.42 -4.18 15.10
CA VAL A 159 -4.11 -3.02 14.55
C VAL A 159 -3.57 -2.76 13.16
N THR A 160 -4.46 -2.63 12.18
CA THR A 160 -4.13 -2.18 10.83
C THR A 160 -4.74 -0.80 10.64
N LEU A 161 -3.88 0.19 10.43
CA LEU A 161 -4.23 1.56 10.09
C LEU A 161 -4.07 1.75 8.58
N THR A 162 -5.09 2.27 7.94
CA THR A 162 -5.03 2.72 6.54
C THR A 162 -5.18 4.24 6.52
N ILE A 163 -4.22 4.91 5.88
CA ILE A 163 -4.28 6.34 5.59
C ILE A 163 -4.39 6.47 4.07
N GLU A 164 -5.43 7.13 3.62
CA GLU A 164 -5.76 7.34 2.20
C GLU A 164 -5.74 8.84 1.90
N ALA A 165 -5.21 9.17 0.73
CA ALA A 165 -5.13 10.52 0.19
C ALA A 165 -5.80 10.54 -1.19
N GLU A 166 -6.63 11.56 -1.43
CA GLU A 166 -7.44 11.71 -2.65
C GLU A 166 -7.33 13.15 -3.16
N THR A 167 -6.98 13.35 -4.43
CA THR A 167 -6.99 14.66 -5.09
C THR A 167 -8.42 15.07 -5.49
N PRO A 168 -8.67 16.37 -5.75
CA PRO A 168 -9.94 16.80 -6.33
C PRO A 168 -10.25 16.22 -7.72
N THR A 169 -9.21 15.75 -8.44
CA THR A 169 -9.33 15.12 -9.76
C THR A 169 -9.67 13.63 -9.68
N GLY A 170 -9.73 13.05 -8.48
CA GLY A 170 -10.05 11.64 -8.24
C GLY A 170 -8.86 10.69 -8.33
N ASP A 171 -7.64 11.22 -8.31
CA ASP A 171 -6.42 10.41 -8.13
C ASP A 171 -6.27 10.08 -6.64
N ASP A 172 -6.11 8.80 -6.31
CA ASP A 172 -6.07 8.30 -4.95
C ASP A 172 -4.87 7.37 -4.70
N ASN A 173 -4.35 7.40 -3.47
CA ASN A 173 -3.35 6.45 -3.01
C ASN A 173 -3.45 6.26 -1.50
N PHE A 174 -2.94 5.13 -1.00
CA PHE A 174 -3.02 4.78 0.42
C PHE A 174 -1.75 4.14 0.94
N VAL A 175 -1.52 4.27 2.25
CA VAL A 175 -0.49 3.56 2.99
C VAL A 175 -1.13 2.78 4.13
N VAL A 176 -0.63 1.56 4.35
CA VAL A 176 -1.09 0.68 5.43
C VAL A 176 0.03 0.48 6.44
N GLN A 177 -0.25 0.76 7.70
CA GLN A 177 0.65 0.45 8.81
C GLN A 177 0.02 -0.59 9.74
N ARG A 178 0.85 -1.52 10.21
CA ARG A 178 0.45 -2.55 11.17
C ARG A 178 1.17 -2.35 12.48
N PHE A 179 0.43 -2.48 13.58
CA PHE A 179 0.92 -2.31 14.95
C PHE A 179 0.46 -3.47 15.81
N ALA A 180 1.29 -3.83 16.79
CA ALA A 180 0.88 -4.65 17.91
C ALA A 180 0.54 -3.76 19.11
N VAL A 181 -0.52 -4.14 19.83
CA VAL A 181 -0.85 -3.54 21.12
C VAL A 181 -0.06 -4.23 22.22
N LEU A 182 0.65 -3.48 23.06
CA LEU A 182 1.38 -4.02 24.20
C LEU A 182 1.01 -3.27 25.47
N TYR A 183 0.68 -4.02 26.53
CA TYR A 183 0.52 -3.44 27.86
C TYR A 183 1.90 -3.30 28.52
N ILE A 184 2.30 -2.08 28.85
CA ILE A 184 3.47 -1.88 29.71
C ILE A 184 2.97 -1.94 31.15
N ALA A 185 3.13 -3.09 31.80
CA ALA A 185 2.87 -3.18 33.23
C ALA A 185 3.95 -2.40 33.98
N PHE A 186 3.60 -1.23 34.53
CA PHE A 186 4.42 -0.62 35.56
C PHE A 186 4.42 -1.55 36.79
N GLY A 187 5.61 -1.93 37.23
CA GLY A 187 5.86 -3.04 38.14
C GLY A 187 4.99 -3.04 39.40
N HIS A 188 4.37 -4.18 39.66
CA HIS A 188 3.94 -4.51 41.02
C HIS A 188 5.20 -4.65 41.87
N ARG A 189 5.46 -3.63 42.71
CA ARG A 189 6.31 -3.79 43.89
C ARG A 189 5.68 -4.87 44.76
N PHE A 190 6.31 -6.04 44.78
CA PHE A 190 6.15 -6.99 45.87
C PHE A 190 6.59 -6.29 47.16
N TRP A 191 5.66 -6.07 48.08
CA TRP A 191 6.00 -5.93 49.48
C TRP A 191 5.73 -7.27 50.14
N LEU A 192 6.74 -7.78 50.85
CA LEU A 192 6.72 -8.94 51.73
C LEU A 192 5.71 -8.76 52.87
#